data_AF-A0A1F6VRX9-F1
#
_entry.id   AF-A0A1F6VRX9-F1
#
_cell.length_a   1.000
_cell.length_b   1.000
_cell.length_c   1.000
_cell.angle_alpha   90.00
_cell.angle_beta   90.00
_cell.angle_gamma   90.00
#
_symmetry.space_group_name_H-M   'P 1'
#
loop_
_entity.id
_entity.type
_entity.pdbx_description
1 polymer ?
#
loop_
_entity_poly.entity_id
_entity_poly.type
_entity_poly.pdbx_seq_one_letter_code
_entity_poly.pdbx_strand_id
1 'polypeptide(L)'
;MIKRIKNKILFLLALGSIFIGGGVSAAGLVPCEGIDDCNFDTLILLLNNIASFIFFRLPIILLVVFFAWNGINLIIYRDRPAFMKLFKKNIWNVLLGYLLVVGAYLLVKTFITIIAGQDLTFKVFFN
;
A
#
# COMPACT_ATOMS: atom_id res chain seq x y z
N MET A 1 22.27 5.53 27.77
CA MET A 1 21.43 6.09 26.67
C MET A 1 21.85 5.60 25.28
N ILE A 2 23.14 5.58 24.94
CA ILE A 2 23.68 5.14 23.62
C ILE A 2 23.22 3.74 23.14
N LYS A 3 23.06 2.76 24.04
CA LYS A 3 22.67 1.37 23.69
C LYS A 3 21.29 1.27 23.02
N ARG A 4 20.32 2.12 23.40
CA ARG A 4 18.96 2.13 22.83
C ARG A 4 18.92 2.70 21.40
N ILE A 5 19.82 3.62 21.07
CA ILE A 5 19.94 4.24 19.74
C ILE A 5 20.57 3.25 18.75
N LYS A 6 21.64 2.54 19.17
CA LYS A 6 22.30 1.52 18.33
C LYS A 6 21.35 0.36 17.98
N ASN A 7 20.48 -0.05 18.91
CA ASN A 7 19.50 -1.12 18.68
C ASN A 7 18.35 -0.71 17.75
N LYS A 8 17.92 0.56 17.80
CA LYS A 8 16.93 1.10 16.86
C LYS A 8 17.48 1.21 15.44
N ILE A 9 18.74 1.63 15.30
CA ILE A 9 19.45 1.67 14.01
C ILE A 9 19.63 0.25 13.45
N LEU A 10 20.00 -0.72 14.30
CA LEU A 10 20.13 -2.11 13.91
C LEU A 10 18.80 -2.73 13.44
N PHE A 11 17.69 -2.38 14.10
CA PHE A 11 16.34 -2.85 13.74
C PHE A 11 15.85 -2.23 12.43
N LEU A 12 16.15 -0.95 12.18
CA LEU A 12 15.84 -0.27 10.91
C LEU A 12 16.67 -0.84 9.75
N LEU A 13 17.95 -1.17 9.97
CA LEU A 13 18.80 -1.84 8.97
C LEU A 13 18.29 -3.26 8.66
N ALA A 14 17.81 -4.00 9.67
CA ALA A 14 17.23 -5.33 9.49
C ALA A 14 15.85 -5.33 8.80
N LEU A 15 15.05 -4.28 8.99
CA LEU A 15 13.81 -4.07 8.21
C LEU A 15 14.12 -3.65 6.78
N GLY A 16 15.17 -2.85 6.58
CA GLY A 16 15.66 -2.46 5.26
C GLY A 16 16.11 -3.66 4.43
N SER A 17 16.80 -4.64 5.02
CA SER A 17 17.24 -5.84 4.30
C SER A 17 16.12 -6.76 3.84
N ILE A 18 14.94 -6.74 4.48
CA ILE A 18 13.76 -7.50 4.06
C ILE A 18 13.12 -6.90 2.78
N PHE A 19 13.27 -5.58 2.57
CA PHE A 19 12.72 -4.89 1.40
C PHE A 19 13.58 -4.99 0.13
N ILE A 20 14.87 -5.37 0.25
CA ILE A 20 15.84 -5.31 -0.86
C ILE A 20 15.84 -6.61 -1.71
N GLY A 21 15.08 -7.63 -1.33
CA GLY A 21 15.05 -8.93 -2.02
C GLY A 21 14.16 -9.04 -3.27
N GLY A 22 13.48 -7.97 -3.69
CA GLY A 22 12.64 -7.97 -4.90
C GLY A 22 13.33 -7.22 -6.04
N GLY A 23 13.79 -7.94 -7.07
CA GLY A 23 14.32 -7.33 -8.28
C GLY A 23 13.29 -6.34 -8.87
N VAL A 24 13.70 -5.08 -9.04
CA VAL A 24 12.93 -4.08 -9.78
C VAL A 24 13.04 -4.45 -11.26
N SER A 25 12.15 -5.32 -11.72
CA SER A 25 11.89 -5.50 -13.15
C SER A 25 10.95 -4.38 -13.60
N ALA A 26 11.28 -3.73 -14.72
CA ALA A 26 10.50 -2.65 -15.32
C ALA A 26 9.04 -3.07 -15.67
N ALA A 27 8.74 -4.37 -15.69
CA ALA A 27 7.47 -4.96 -16.10
C ALA A 27 6.22 -4.68 -15.22
N GLY A 28 6.27 -3.77 -14.24
CA GLY A 28 5.19 -3.65 -13.24
C GLY A 28 4.21 -2.48 -13.41
N LEU A 29 4.66 -1.33 -13.92
CA LEU A 29 3.85 -0.09 -13.94
C LEU A 29 3.87 0.63 -15.29
N VAL A 30 5.03 0.65 -15.95
CA VAL A 30 5.18 1.12 -17.33
C VAL A 30 5.31 -0.12 -18.21
N PRO A 31 4.32 -0.46 -19.04
CA PRO A 31 4.33 -1.67 -19.84
C PRO A 31 5.11 -1.54 -21.16
N CYS A 32 6.08 -0.63 -21.24
CA CYS A 32 6.91 -0.44 -22.43
C CYS A 32 8.34 -0.88 -22.11
N GLU A 33 8.87 -1.84 -22.87
CA GLU A 33 10.29 -2.23 -22.79
C GLU A 33 11.15 -1.56 -23.89
N GLY A 34 10.55 -0.67 -24.69
CA GLY A 34 11.22 0.12 -25.74
C GLY A 34 10.31 1.17 -26.39
N ILE A 35 10.86 1.95 -27.32
CA ILE A 35 10.10 2.97 -28.09
C ILE A 35 9.10 2.31 -29.05
N ASP A 36 9.44 1.12 -29.55
CA ASP A 36 8.67 0.43 -30.59
C ASP A 36 7.38 -0.23 -30.06
N ASP A 37 7.34 -0.55 -28.75
CA ASP A 37 6.17 -1.18 -28.08
C ASP A 37 5.21 -0.16 -27.46
N CYS A 38 5.57 1.13 -27.45
CA CYS A 38 4.81 2.17 -26.74
C CYS A 38 3.75 2.80 -27.68
N ASN A 39 2.73 2.00 -28.02
CA ASN A 39 1.61 2.39 -28.86
C ASN A 39 0.39 2.87 -28.03
N PHE A 40 -0.63 3.47 -28.66
CA PHE A 40 -1.83 3.95 -27.95
C PHE A 40 -2.53 2.86 -27.10
N ASP A 41 -2.47 1.60 -27.52
CA ASP A 41 -3.02 0.48 -26.74
C ASP A 41 -2.24 0.23 -25.43
N THR A 42 -0.91 0.39 -25.44
CA THR A 42 -0.10 0.31 -24.22
C THR A 42 -0.30 1.50 -23.29
N LEU A 43 -0.76 2.65 -23.80
CA LEU A 43 -1.16 3.80 -22.97
C LEU A 43 -2.39 3.44 -22.11
N ILE A 44 -3.36 2.73 -22.68
CA ILE A 44 -4.55 2.26 -21.96
C ILE A 44 -4.15 1.22 -20.91
N LEU A 45 -3.22 0.32 -21.23
CA LEU A 45 -2.68 -0.65 -20.28
C LEU A 45 -1.92 0.04 -19.12
N LEU A 46 -1.15 1.09 -19.43
CA LEU A 46 -0.45 1.90 -18.45
C LEU A 46 -1.44 2.59 -17.50
N LEU A 47 -2.55 3.11 -18.02
CA LEU A 47 -3.59 3.75 -17.21
C LEU A 47 -4.26 2.75 -16.25
N ASN A 48 -4.51 1.53 -16.72
CA ASN A 48 -5.02 0.44 -15.88
C ASN A 48 -4.00 0.02 -14.81
N ASN A 49 -2.71 -0.06 -15.15
CA ASN A 49 -1.65 -0.35 -14.20
C ASN A 49 -1.54 0.75 -13.13
N ILE A 50 -1.60 2.02 -13.51
CA ILE A 50 -1.62 3.17 -12.58
C ILE A 50 -2.84 3.10 -11.66
N ALA A 51 -4.02 2.86 -12.22
CA ALA A 51 -5.23 2.75 -11.41
C ALA A 51 -5.10 1.62 -10.38
N SER A 52 -4.67 0.42 -10.81
CA SER A 52 -4.44 -0.70 -9.89
C SER A 52 -3.37 -0.40 -8.83
N PHE A 53 -2.33 0.33 -9.20
CA PHE A 53 -1.25 0.72 -8.30
C PHE A 53 -1.74 1.66 -7.21
N ILE A 54 -2.49 2.69 -7.58
CA ILE A 54 -2.99 3.71 -6.63
C ILE A 54 -4.05 3.11 -5.70
N PHE A 55 -4.99 2.31 -6.22
CA PHE A 55 -6.09 1.80 -5.41
C PHE A 55 -5.72 0.57 -4.57
N PHE A 56 -4.73 -0.22 -4.96
CA PHE A 56 -4.41 -1.47 -4.25
C PHE A 56 -2.98 -1.53 -3.74
N ARG A 57 -1.98 -1.24 -4.58
CA ARG A 57 -0.57 -1.45 -4.20
C ARG A 57 -0.07 -0.41 -3.19
N LEU A 58 -0.32 0.86 -3.45
CA LEU A 58 0.09 1.98 -2.61
C LEU A 58 -0.53 1.93 -1.20
N PRO A 59 -1.86 1.77 -1.02
CA PRO A 59 -2.47 1.75 0.30
C PRO A 59 -2.02 0.56 1.16
N ILE A 60 -1.76 -0.61 0.56
CA ILE A 60 -1.24 -1.78 1.30
C ILE A 60 0.16 -1.48 1.87
N ILE A 61 1.06 -0.93 1.05
CA ILE A 61 2.41 -0.56 1.51
C ILE A 61 2.33 0.48 2.62
N LEU A 62 1.49 1.50 2.45
CA LEU A 62 1.28 2.54 3.46
C LEU A 62 0.73 1.96 4.77
N LEU A 63 -0.23 1.03 4.70
CA LEU A 63 -0.79 0.35 5.86
C LEU A 63 0.29 -0.41 6.64
N VAL A 64 1.12 -1.19 5.94
CA VAL A 64 2.20 -1.96 6.58
C VAL A 64 3.15 -1.04 7.33
N VAL A 65 3.60 0.05 6.68
CA VAL A 65 4.50 1.04 7.32
C VAL A 65 3.82 1.71 8.51
N PHE A 66 2.55 2.09 8.38
CA PHE A 66 1.79 2.72 9.46
C PHE A 66 1.62 1.79 10.65
N PHE A 67 1.22 0.53 10.43
CA PHE A 67 1.07 -0.46 11.48
C PHE A 67 2.40 -0.79 12.16
N ALA A 68 3.49 -0.91 11.38
CA ALA A 68 4.82 -1.12 11.95
C ALA A 68 5.25 0.05 12.85
N TRP A 69 5.09 1.29 12.38
CA TRP A 69 5.46 2.48 13.16
C TRP A 69 4.63 2.63 14.44
N ASN A 70 3.31 2.47 14.33
CA ASN A 70 2.42 2.56 15.49
C ASN A 70 2.63 1.38 16.46
N GLY A 71 2.93 0.18 15.94
CA GLY A 71 3.25 -1.00 16.74
C GLY A 71 4.50 -0.82 17.58
N ILE A 72 5.58 -0.28 17.00
CA ILE A 72 6.82 0.03 17.75
C ILE A 72 6.54 1.07 18.85
N ASN A 73 5.78 2.12 18.54
CA ASN A 73 5.44 3.16 19.51
C ASN A 73 4.58 2.62 20.66
N LEU A 74 3.70 1.64 20.40
CA LEU A 74 2.91 0.97 21.43
C LEU A 74 3.80 0.27 22.46
N ILE A 75 4.86 -0.41 22.01
CA ILE A 75 5.79 -1.12 22.90
C ILE A 75 6.60 -0.12 23.75
N ILE A 76 7.02 1.00 23.15
CA ILE A 76 7.87 2.00 23.82
C ILE A 76 7.11 2.81 24.87
N TYR A 77 5.87 3.22 24.58
CA TYR A 77 5.08 4.14 25.42
C TYR A 77 3.92 3.44 26.14
N ARG A 78 4.03 2.13 26.37
CA ARG A 78 2.98 1.29 26.96
C ARG A 78 2.53 1.75 28.35
N ASP A 79 3.43 2.36 29.11
CA ASP A 79 3.22 2.84 30.48
C ASP A 79 2.36 4.13 30.56
N ARG A 80 2.11 4.79 29.43
CA ARG A 80 1.34 6.04 29.38
C ARG A 80 -0.09 5.81 28.87
N PRO A 81 -1.14 6.00 29.71
CA PRO A 81 -2.52 5.75 29.31
C PRO A 81 -3.00 6.68 28.18
N ALA A 82 -2.43 7.89 28.07
CA ALA A 82 -2.72 8.82 27.00
C ALA A 82 -2.32 8.28 25.60
N PHE A 83 -1.17 7.59 25.51
CA PHE A 83 -0.70 6.99 24.26
C PHE A 83 -1.54 5.79 23.85
N MET A 84 -2.06 5.02 24.80
CA MET A 84 -2.97 3.90 24.50
C MET A 84 -4.29 4.37 23.87
N LYS A 85 -4.86 5.48 24.38
CA LYS A 85 -6.06 6.08 23.77
C LYS A 85 -5.78 6.59 22.36
N LEU A 86 -4.64 7.26 22.16
CA LEU A 86 -4.23 7.75 20.85
C LEU A 86 -4.01 6.61 19.84
N PHE A 87 -3.33 5.53 20.26
CA PHE A 87 -3.09 4.36 19.43
C PHE A 87 -4.39 3.71 18.94
N LYS A 88 -5.34 3.47 19.85
CA LYS A 88 -6.65 2.92 19.48
C LYS A 88 -7.38 3.82 18.49
N LYS A 89 -7.36 5.14 18.71
CA LYS A 89 -7.95 6.11 17.78
C LYS A 89 -7.28 6.07 16.40
N ASN A 90 -5.94 6.01 16.36
CA ASN A 90 -5.19 5.98 15.12
C ASN A 90 -5.46 4.71 14.31
N ILE A 91 -5.51 3.55 14.96
CA ILE A 91 -5.86 2.28 14.29
C ILE A 91 -7.28 2.34 13.73
N TRP A 92 -8.24 2.83 14.52
CA TRP A 92 -9.62 2.96 14.05
C TRP A 92 -9.74 3.91 12.85
N ASN A 93 -9.04 5.04 12.86
CA ASN A 93 -9.03 5.97 11.75
C ASN A 93 -8.45 5.35 10.48
N VAL A 94 -7.37 4.58 10.60
CA VAL A 94 -6.73 3.93 9.45
C VAL A 94 -7.55 2.78 8.91
N LEU A 95 -8.14 1.95 9.78
CA LEU A 95 -9.09 0.92 9.37
C LEU A 95 -10.30 1.50 8.65
N LEU A 96 -10.86 2.59 9.16
CA LEU A 96 -11.99 3.27 8.53
C LEU A 96 -11.59 3.88 7.17
N GLY A 97 -10.41 4.48 7.09
CA GLY A 97 -9.88 5.01 5.82
C GLY A 97 -9.69 3.91 4.78
N TYR A 98 -9.10 2.78 5.16
CA TYR A 98 -8.95 1.64 4.26
C TYR A 98 -10.30 1.06 3.82
N LEU A 99 -11.25 0.93 4.75
CA LEU A 99 -12.60 0.48 4.46
C LEU A 99 -13.31 1.40 3.46
N LEU A 100 -13.11 2.73 3.58
CA LEU A 100 -13.65 3.69 2.62
C LEU A 100 -13.04 3.53 1.22
N VAL A 101 -11.73 3.30 1.11
CA VAL A 101 -11.07 3.05 -0.19
C VAL A 101 -11.62 1.79 -0.85
N VAL A 102 -11.71 0.68 -0.10
CA VAL A 102 -12.28 -0.58 -0.61
C VAL A 102 -13.76 -0.42 -0.94
N GLY A 103 -14.52 0.31 -0.12
CA GLY A 103 -15.94 0.59 -0.36
C GLY A 103 -16.16 1.42 -1.62
N ALA A 104 -15.36 2.47 -1.83
CA ALA A 104 -15.42 3.30 -3.04
C ALA A 104 -15.09 2.46 -4.29
N TYR A 105 -14.08 1.61 -4.21
CA TYR A 105 -13.74 0.66 -5.28
C TYR A 105 -14.92 -0.27 -5.62
N LEU A 106 -15.55 -0.88 -4.60
CA LEU A 106 -16.69 -1.77 -4.80
C LEU A 106 -17.88 -1.06 -5.41
N LEU A 107 -18.16 0.18 -4.99
CA LEU A 107 -19.22 0.99 -5.58
C LEU A 107 -18.94 1.25 -7.05
N VAL A 108 -17.77 1.77 -7.40
CA VAL A 108 -17.40 2.06 -8.80
C VAL A 108 -17.46 0.78 -9.66
N LYS A 109 -16.93 -0.34 -9.16
CA LYS A 109 -17.03 -1.63 -9.86
C LYS A 109 -18.49 -2.02 -10.09
N THR A 110 -19.32 -1.93 -9.06
CA THR A 110 -20.75 -2.32 -9.15
C THR A 110 -21.50 -1.45 -10.15
N PHE A 111 -21.31 -0.13 -10.12
CA PHE A 111 -21.94 0.79 -11.07
C PHE A 111 -21.54 0.49 -12.51
N ILE A 112 -20.25 0.27 -12.78
CA ILE A 112 -19.79 0.01 -14.14
C ILE A 112 -20.25 -1.38 -14.62
N THR A 113 -20.23 -2.40 -13.75
CA THR A 113 -20.73 -3.74 -14.12
C THR A 113 -22.23 -3.73 -14.46
N ILE A 114 -23.04 -2.92 -13.75
CA ILE A 114 -24.48 -2.79 -14.05
C ILE A 114 -24.71 -2.07 -15.39
N ILE A 115 -23.96 -1.00 -15.68
CA ILE A 115 -24.19 -0.16 -16.85
C ILE A 115 -23.55 -0.73 -18.11
N ALA A 116 -22.30 -1.18 -18.02
CA ALA A 116 -21.52 -1.64 -19.18
C ALA A 116 -21.71 -3.15 -19.46
N GLY A 117 -22.25 -3.92 -18.50
CA GLY A 117 -22.35 -5.38 -18.60
C GLY A 117 -20.98 -6.09 -18.60
N GLN A 118 -19.91 -5.37 -18.27
CA GLN A 118 -18.54 -5.86 -18.25
C GLN A 118 -18.04 -5.95 -16.79
N ASP A 119 -17.47 -7.09 -16.42
CA ASP A 119 -16.82 -7.25 -15.13
C ASP A 119 -15.47 -6.52 -15.14
N LEU A 120 -15.42 -5.35 -14.48
CA LEU A 120 -14.16 -4.70 -14.19
C LEU A 120 -13.39 -5.50 -13.13
N THR A 121 -12.56 -6.41 -13.59
CA THR A 121 -11.57 -7.12 -12.77
C THR A 121 -10.32 -6.26 -12.69
N PHE A 122 -10.40 -5.17 -11.93
CA PHE A 122 -9.16 -4.51 -11.51
C PHE A 122 -8.32 -5.55 -10.75
N LYS A 123 -7.08 -5.79 -11.18
CA LYS A 123 -6.18 -6.75 -10.53
C LYS A 123 -5.94 -6.32 -9.08
N VAL A 124 -6.71 -6.90 -8.15
CA VAL A 124 -6.67 -6.60 -6.71
C VAL A 124 -5.43 -7.22 -6.03
N PHE A 125 -4.80 -8.21 -6.69
CA PHE A 125 -3.65 -8.92 -6.18
C PHE A 125 -2.56 -8.98 -7.26
N PHE A 126 -1.32 -8.81 -6.82
CA PHE A 126 -0.10 -8.81 -7.63
C PHE A 126 -0.19 -9.87 -8.73
N ASN A 127 -0.36 -9.42 -9.97
CA ASN A 127 -0.08 -10.19 -11.19
C ASN A 127 0.74 -9.31 -12.11
#